data_AF-A0A9D4YIF4-F1
#
_entry.id   AF-A0A9D4YIF4-F1
#
_cell.length_a   1.000
_cell.length_b   1.000
_cell.length_c   1.000
_cell.angle_alpha   90.00
_cell.angle_beta   90.00
_cell.angle_gamma   90.00
#
_symmetry.space_group_name_H-M   'P 1'
#
loop_
_entity.id
_entity.type
_entity.pdbx_description
1 polymer ?
#
loop_
_entity_poly.entity_id
_entity_poly.type
_entity_poly.pdbx_seq_one_letter_code
_entity_poly.pdbx_strand_id
1 'polypeptide(L)'
;MRSATVPNPSCSSGNRFNDDACDFELVTSSFSSQECPVCKGVVGEEKLVPLYGKGRSVTDPRTEIPPRPSDIHTLFASLEQTRLSREATKQRYKEYIDQCIEEFCVAQEQRIALLQEAQERRF
;
A
#
# COMPACT_ATOMS: atom_id res chain seq x y z
N MET A 1 -14.17 61.42 -23.52
CA MET A 1 -13.31 61.43 -22.31
C MET A 1 -14.21 61.48 -21.09
N ARG A 2 -14.04 60.51 -20.17
CA ARG A 2 -14.55 60.44 -18.77
C ARG A 2 -16.08 60.34 -18.62
N SER A 3 -16.68 59.59 -17.72
CA SER A 3 -16.32 58.47 -16.82
C SER A 3 -17.68 58.00 -16.31
N ALA A 4 -18.05 56.73 -16.46
CA ALA A 4 -19.24 56.18 -15.80
C ALA A 4 -18.77 55.19 -14.73
N THR A 5 -18.89 55.65 -13.49
CA THR A 5 -18.62 54.91 -12.26
C THR A 5 -19.47 53.63 -12.21
N VAL A 6 -18.80 52.49 -12.02
CA VAL A 6 -19.44 51.19 -11.74
C VAL A 6 -20.12 51.27 -10.36
N PRO A 7 -21.38 50.83 -10.18
CA PRO A 7 -21.96 50.73 -8.85
C PRO A 7 -21.29 49.58 -8.09
N ASN A 8 -20.65 49.92 -6.95
CA ASN A 8 -20.20 48.95 -5.97
C ASN A 8 -21.42 48.22 -5.38
N PRO A 9 -21.54 46.88 -5.48
CA PRO A 9 -22.45 46.15 -4.63
C PRO A 9 -21.81 46.10 -3.23
N SER A 10 -22.35 46.91 -2.32
CA SER A 10 -22.02 46.89 -0.90
C SER A 10 -22.33 45.50 -0.31
N CYS A 11 -21.31 44.82 0.19
CA CYS A 11 -21.49 43.66 1.07
C CYS A 11 -22.18 44.11 2.35
N SER A 12 -23.46 43.81 2.49
CA SER A 12 -24.17 43.93 3.77
C SER A 12 -23.90 42.69 4.60
N SER A 13 -23.04 42.83 5.61
CA SER A 13 -22.82 41.83 6.65
C SER A 13 -24.14 41.48 7.36
N GLY A 14 -24.58 40.22 7.25
CA GLY A 14 -25.74 39.70 7.94
C GLY A 14 -25.67 38.18 8.07
N ASN A 15 -25.12 37.71 9.20
CA ASN A 15 -25.18 36.30 9.58
C ASN A 15 -26.63 35.88 9.83
N ARG A 16 -27.05 34.73 9.26
CA ARG A 16 -27.78 33.63 9.93
C ARG A 16 -28.19 32.55 8.92
N PHE A 17 -27.48 31.43 8.99
CA PHE A 17 -28.01 30.07 9.12
C PHE A 17 -29.31 29.74 8.35
N ASN A 18 -29.17 28.83 7.38
CA ASN A 18 -30.19 28.18 6.53
C ASN A 18 -30.60 28.95 5.26
N ASP A 19 -29.79 28.81 4.21
CA ASP A 19 -30.27 28.77 2.82
C ASP A 19 -29.32 27.83 2.06
N ASP A 20 -29.72 26.56 1.95
CA ASP A 20 -29.07 25.52 1.15
C ASP A 20 -29.29 25.77 -0.35
N ALA A 21 -28.77 26.89 -0.84
CA ALA A 21 -28.66 27.21 -2.26
C ALA A 21 -27.20 27.56 -2.57
N CYS A 22 -26.28 26.67 -2.20
CA CYS A 22 -25.02 26.54 -2.93
C CYS A 22 -25.35 25.85 -4.26
N ASP A 23 -26.05 26.59 -5.12
CA ASP A 23 -26.05 26.30 -6.54
C ASP A 23 -24.60 26.31 -7.02
N PHE A 24 -24.38 25.45 -7.99
CA PHE A 24 -23.10 25.06 -8.56
C PHE A 24 -22.36 26.26 -9.16
N GLU A 25 -21.73 27.08 -8.32
CA GLU A 25 -20.99 28.26 -8.75
C GLU A 25 -19.64 28.37 -8.02
N LEU A 26 -18.95 27.25 -7.82
CA LEU A 26 -17.59 27.24 -7.25
C LEU A 26 -16.53 26.50 -8.09
N VAL A 27 -16.84 26.02 -9.29
CA VAL A 27 -15.79 25.66 -10.28
C VAL A 27 -16.20 26.12 -11.69
N THR A 28 -16.88 27.26 -11.81
CA THR A 28 -17.14 27.88 -13.13
C THR A 28 -17.15 29.42 -13.10
N SER A 29 -17.22 30.06 -11.93
CA SER A 29 -17.31 31.52 -11.81
C SER A 29 -15.96 32.27 -11.78
N SER A 30 -14.82 31.56 -11.75
CA SER A 30 -13.48 32.15 -11.91
C SER A 30 -12.62 31.46 -12.98
N PHE A 31 -13.22 30.60 -13.81
CA PHE A 31 -12.60 30.09 -15.03
C PHE A 31 -13.44 30.53 -16.23
N SER A 32 -13.32 31.81 -16.58
CA SER A 32 -13.81 32.34 -17.87
C SER A 32 -13.03 31.82 -19.08
N SER A 33 -11.98 31.02 -18.85
CA SER A 33 -11.14 30.44 -19.88
C SER A 33 -11.44 28.95 -20.00
N GLN A 34 -11.79 28.49 -21.20
CA GLN A 34 -11.87 27.07 -21.57
C GLN A 34 -10.47 26.43 -21.60
N GLU A 35 -9.69 26.57 -20.54
CA GLU A 35 -8.29 26.16 -20.46
C GLU A 35 -8.06 25.23 -19.26
N CYS A 36 -7.30 24.16 -19.49
CA CYS A 36 -6.94 23.21 -18.44
C CYS A 36 -6.08 23.91 -17.38
N PRO A 37 -6.43 23.88 -16.08
CA PRO A 37 -5.64 24.53 -15.04
C PRO A 37 -4.26 23.88 -14.82
N VAL A 38 -4.04 22.68 -15.38
CA VAL A 38 -2.78 21.93 -15.26
C VAL A 38 -1.84 22.23 -16.43
N CYS A 39 -2.33 22.09 -17.67
CA CYS A 39 -1.49 22.19 -18.87
C CYS A 39 -1.78 23.40 -19.76
N LYS A 40 -2.81 24.19 -19.44
CA LYS A 40 -3.28 25.38 -20.19
C LYS A 40 -3.75 25.10 -21.63
N GLY A 41 -3.96 23.85 -22.00
CA GLY A 41 -4.57 23.48 -23.27
C GLY A 41 -6.07 23.79 -23.28
N VAL A 42 -6.64 24.02 -24.46
CA VAL A 42 -8.09 24.27 -24.62
C VAL A 42 -8.88 23.00 -24.28
N VAL A 43 -9.85 23.11 -23.37
CA VAL A 43 -10.70 22.01 -22.93
C VAL A 43 -12.12 22.26 -23.41
N GLY A 44 -12.60 21.41 -24.31
CA GLY A 44 -14.00 21.37 -24.72
C GLY A 44 -14.85 20.64 -23.68
N GLU A 45 -16.05 21.15 -23.43
CA GLU A 45 -17.00 20.59 -22.46
C GLU A 45 -17.39 19.14 -22.82
N GLU A 46 -17.39 18.80 -24.11
CA GLU A 46 -17.66 17.46 -24.63
C GLU A 46 -16.58 16.42 -24.27
N LYS A 47 -15.38 16.86 -23.90
CA LYS A 47 -14.24 16.00 -23.51
C LYS A 47 -14.14 15.82 -22.00
N LEU A 48 -14.99 16.51 -21.24
CA LEU A 48 -15.04 16.38 -19.80
C LEU A 48 -15.80 15.10 -19.45
N VAL A 49 -15.13 14.21 -18.72
CA VAL A 49 -15.81 13.11 -18.03
C VAL A 49 -16.22 13.65 -16.66
N PRO A 50 -17.52 13.73 -16.33
CA PRO A 50 -17.94 14.07 -14.98
C PRO A 50 -17.37 13.03 -14.02
N LEU A 51 -16.46 13.46 -13.14
CA LEU A 51 -16.06 12.63 -12.01
C LEU A 51 -17.21 12.67 -11.01
N TYR A 52 -17.97 11.57 -11.02
CA TYR A 52 -19.17 11.28 -10.24
C TYR A 52 -20.44 11.97 -10.76
N GLY A 53 -21.33 11.12 -11.29
CA GLY A 53 -22.66 11.51 -11.74
C GLY A 53 -23.51 12.00 -10.57
N LYS A 54 -24.20 13.12 -10.82
CA LYS A 54 -25.34 13.64 -10.07
C LYS A 54 -26.37 12.51 -9.85
N GLY A 55 -26.30 11.84 -8.70
CA GLY A 55 -27.13 10.67 -8.39
C GLY A 55 -27.16 10.44 -6.88
N ARG A 56 -28.38 10.35 -6.33
CA ARG A 56 -28.65 10.36 -4.89
C ARG A 56 -28.14 9.10 -4.18
N SER A 57 -27.04 9.24 -3.45
CA SER A 57 -26.85 8.56 -2.17
C SER A 57 -26.16 9.55 -1.23
N VAL A 58 -26.82 9.90 -0.12
CA VAL A 58 -26.29 10.78 0.93
C VAL A 58 -25.15 10.08 1.71
N THR A 59 -25.02 8.77 1.51
CA THR A 59 -23.99 7.94 2.14
C THR A 59 -22.66 8.12 1.41
N ASP A 60 -21.66 8.67 2.10
CA ASP A 60 -20.27 8.66 1.63
C ASP A 60 -19.89 7.19 1.37
N PRO A 61 -19.44 6.78 0.17
CA PRO A 61 -18.98 5.41 -0.07
C PRO A 61 -17.84 4.97 0.87
N ARG A 62 -17.22 5.91 1.61
CA ARG A 62 -16.31 5.62 2.71
C ARG A 62 -16.98 5.04 3.96
N THR A 63 -18.31 5.08 4.09
CA THR A 63 -19.04 4.49 5.23
C THR A 63 -19.01 2.96 5.22
N GLU A 64 -18.75 2.33 4.07
CA GLU A 64 -18.58 0.89 3.94
C GLU A 64 -17.11 0.45 3.84
N ILE A 65 -16.15 1.35 4.15
CA ILE A 65 -14.75 0.93 4.25
C ILE A 65 -14.63 0.10 5.53
N PRO A 66 -14.27 -1.20 5.43
CA PRO A 66 -14.04 -2.00 6.61
C PRO A 66 -12.95 -1.31 7.46
N PRO A 67 -13.11 -1.27 8.79
CA PRO A 67 -12.14 -0.62 9.66
C PRO A 67 -10.76 -1.23 9.38
N ARG A 68 -9.74 -0.36 9.29
CA ARG A 68 -8.36 -0.81 9.18
C ARG A 68 -8.11 -1.77 10.37
N PRO A 69 -7.62 -3.00 10.14
CA PRO A 69 -7.37 -3.94 11.22
C PRO A 69 -6.51 -3.25 12.28
N SER A 70 -7.05 -3.15 13.50
CA SER A 70 -6.51 -2.34 14.59
C SER A 70 -5.17 -2.86 15.10
N ASP A 71 -4.94 -4.17 14.98
CA ASP A 71 -3.79 -4.82 15.60
C ASP A 71 -2.75 -5.30 14.59
N ILE A 72 -2.24 -4.34 13.81
CA ILE A 72 -1.10 -4.55 12.90
C ILE A 72 0.08 -5.24 13.62
N HIS A 73 0.32 -4.92 14.89
CA HIS A 73 1.35 -5.55 15.73
C HIS A 73 1.14 -7.06 15.93
N THR A 74 -0.11 -7.50 16.13
CA THR A 74 -0.42 -8.94 16.30
C THR A 74 -0.21 -9.72 15.02
N LEU A 75 -0.56 -9.11 13.87
CA LEU A 75 -0.31 -9.70 12.56
C LEU A 75 1.19 -9.84 12.28
N PHE A 76 1.97 -8.79 12.58
CA PHE A 76 3.43 -8.87 12.45
C PHE A 76 4.04 -9.92 13.38
N ALA A 77 3.59 -10.01 14.64
CA ALA A 77 4.06 -11.04 15.56
C ALA A 77 3.72 -12.46 15.06
N SER A 78 2.52 -12.67 14.53
CA SER A 78 2.09 -13.96 13.97
C SER A 78 2.88 -14.36 12.72
N LEU A 79 3.16 -13.39 11.83
CA LEU A 79 4.00 -13.61 10.66
C LEU A 79 5.45 -13.93 11.05
N GLU A 80 5.98 -13.21 12.04
CA GLU A 80 7.33 -13.45 12.54
C GLU A 80 7.44 -14.84 13.20
N GLN A 81 6.43 -15.25 13.96
CA GLN A 81 6.38 -16.60 14.54
C GLN A 81 6.31 -17.69 13.46
N THR A 82 5.57 -17.44 12.37
CA THR A 82 5.52 -18.35 11.21
C THR A 82 6.86 -18.38 10.46
N ARG A 83 7.55 -17.25 10.35
CA ARG A 83 8.89 -17.15 9.77
C ARG A 83 9.88 -17.99 10.57
N LEU A 84 9.90 -17.79 11.89
CA LEU A 84 10.79 -18.50 12.81
C LEU A 84 10.50 -20.00 12.84
N SER A 85 9.24 -20.44 12.82
CA SER A 85 8.90 -21.87 12.81
C SER A 85 9.37 -22.57 11.53
N ARG A 86 9.24 -21.90 10.38
CA ARG A 86 9.74 -22.39 9.09
C ARG A 86 11.26 -22.47 9.09
N GLU A 87 11.93 -21.47 9.66
CA GLU A 87 13.39 -21.41 9.78
C GLU A 87 13.92 -22.52 10.69
N ALA A 88 13.29 -22.74 11.85
CA ALA A 88 13.61 -23.83 12.77
C ALA A 88 13.45 -25.20 12.12
N THR A 89 12.40 -25.40 11.31
CA THR A 89 12.18 -26.68 10.59
C THR A 89 13.29 -26.94 9.57
N LYS A 90 13.69 -25.92 8.80
CA LYS A 90 14.81 -26.01 7.85
C LYS A 90 16.12 -26.31 8.57
N GLN A 91 16.36 -25.64 9.69
CA GLN A 91 17.56 -25.83 10.48
C GLN A 91 17.64 -27.24 11.03
N ARG A 92 16.55 -27.78 11.59
CA ARG A 92 16.49 -29.16 12.07
C ARG A 92 16.79 -30.18 10.97
N TYR A 93 16.25 -29.96 9.77
CA TYR A 93 16.52 -30.86 8.64
C TYR A 93 17.99 -30.78 8.19
N LYS A 94 18.56 -29.58 8.18
CA LYS A 94 19.98 -29.38 7.89
C LYS A 94 20.87 -30.10 8.92
N GLU A 95 20.60 -29.89 10.21
CA GLU A 95 21.34 -30.53 11.30
C GLU A 95 21.26 -32.07 11.21
N TYR A 96 20.10 -32.61 10.86
CA TYR A 96 19.93 -34.05 10.62
C TYR A 96 20.79 -34.55 9.46
N ILE A 97 20.82 -33.84 8.33
CA ILE A 97 21.67 -34.21 7.19
C ILE A 97 23.14 -34.17 7.58
N ASP A 98 23.56 -33.07 8.21
CA ASP A 98 24.95 -32.86 8.61
C ASP A 98 25.40 -33.99 9.57
N GLN A 99 24.54 -34.37 10.53
CA GLN A 99 24.78 -35.52 11.41
C GLN A 99 24.93 -36.83 10.63
N CYS A 100 24.05 -37.12 9.68
CA CYS A 100 24.14 -38.35 8.88
C CYS A 100 25.43 -38.40 8.04
N ILE A 101 25.86 -37.25 7.51
CA ILE A 101 27.11 -37.14 6.75
C ILE A 101 28.30 -37.41 7.68
N GLU A 102 28.35 -36.79 8.85
CA GLU A 102 29.42 -37.00 9.82
C GLU A 102 29.52 -38.47 10.26
N GLU A 103 28.40 -39.10 10.61
CA GLU A 103 28.35 -40.51 10.97
C GLU A 103 28.87 -41.42 9.84
N PHE A 104 28.52 -41.10 8.59
CA PHE A 104 29.03 -41.82 7.43
C PHE A 104 30.53 -41.63 7.23
N CYS A 105 31.03 -40.39 7.29
CA CYS A 105 32.44 -40.07 7.13
C CYS A 105 33.31 -40.77 8.17
N VAL A 106 32.91 -40.69 9.45
CA VAL A 106 33.62 -41.36 10.55
C VAL A 106 33.67 -42.88 10.36
N ALA A 107 32.56 -43.49 9.94
CA ALA A 107 32.54 -44.92 9.66
C ALA A 107 33.47 -45.32 8.50
N GLN A 108 33.58 -44.49 7.46
CA GLN A 108 34.53 -44.75 6.36
C GLN A 108 35.97 -44.61 6.82
N GLU A 109 36.30 -43.59 7.61
CA GLU A 109 37.65 -43.38 8.14
C GLU A 109 38.10 -44.57 9.00
N GLN A 110 37.24 -45.03 9.91
CA GLN A 110 37.50 -46.21 10.74
C GLN A 110 37.72 -47.46 9.88
N ARG A 111 36.91 -47.65 8.83
CA ARG A 111 37.06 -48.78 7.91
C ARG A 111 38.38 -48.70 7.13
N ILE A 112 38.77 -47.52 6.67
CA ILE A 112 40.04 -47.31 5.97
C ILE A 112 41.22 -47.62 6.90
N ALA A 113 41.19 -47.11 8.13
CA ALA A 113 42.23 -47.36 9.13
C ALA A 113 42.39 -48.86 9.42
N LEU A 114 41.28 -49.58 9.64
CA LEU A 114 41.31 -51.03 9.86
C LEU A 114 41.88 -51.79 8.65
N LEU A 115 41.56 -51.36 7.43
CA LEU A 115 42.12 -51.94 6.22
C LEU A 115 43.63 -51.68 6.11
N GLN A 116 44.07 -50.46 6.43
CA GLN A 116 45.50 -50.11 6.46
C GLN A 116 46.26 -50.97 7.46
N GLU A 117 45.78 -51.08 8.71
CA GLU A 117 46.39 -51.95 9.72
C GLU A 117 46.44 -53.42 9.29
N ALA A 118 45.38 -53.92 8.64
CA ALA A 118 45.34 -55.29 8.14
C ALA A 118 46.33 -55.53 6.98
N GLN A 119 46.65 -54.51 6.18
CA GLN A 119 47.72 -54.59 5.19
C GLN A 119 49.08 -54.60 5.88
N GLU A 120 49.30 -53.71 6.86
CA GLU A 120 50.57 -53.63 7.61
C GLU A 120 50.89 -54.93 8.34
N ARG A 121 49.90 -55.59 8.95
CA ARG A 121 50.10 -56.91 9.61
C ARG A 121 50.42 -58.06 8.64
N ARG A 122 50.24 -57.86 7.33
CA ARG A 122 50.54 -58.87 6.30
C ARG A 122 51.98 -58.78 5.78
N PHE A 123 52.68 -57.68 6.05
CA PHE A 123 54.09 -57.48 5.71
C PHE A 123 54.97 -57.66 6.95
#